data_AF-A0A093ESX1-F1
#
_entry.id   AF-A0A093ESX1-F1
#
_cell.length_a   1.000
_cell.length_b   1.000
_cell.length_c   1.000
_cell.angle_alpha   90.00
_cell.angle_beta   90.00
_cell.angle_gamma   90.00
#
_symmetry.space_group_name_H-M   'P 1'
#
loop_
_entity.id
_entity.type
_entity.pdbx_description
1 polymer ?
#
loop_
_entity_poly.entity_id
_entity_poly.type
_entity_poly.pdbx_seq_one_letter_code
_entity_poly.pdbx_strand_id
1 'polypeptide(L)'
;FPHKLWKITESDQFRSIWWSDGRKCVAINEDLFKEEVLGRRGPFQVFTTQKMKSFLRQLNLYGFTKVQWICQRSASLPELSEAAAASAHSQV
;
A
#
# COMPACT_ATOMS: atom_id res chain seq x y z
N PHE A 1 18.64 1.83 -10.87
CA PHE A 1 17.25 1.99 -10.40
C PHE A 1 17.17 2.82 -9.11
N PRO A 2 17.91 2.53 -8.01
CA PRO A 2 17.74 3.21 -6.71
C PRO A 2 17.94 4.73 -6.76
N HIS A 3 18.96 5.21 -7.47
CA HIS A 3 19.19 6.65 -7.64
C HIS A 3 18.02 7.35 -8.35
N LYS A 4 17.41 6.72 -9.37
CA LYS A 4 16.24 7.30 -10.05
C LYS A 4 15.02 7.35 -9.14
N LEU A 5 14.82 6.29 -8.34
CA LEU A 5 13.77 6.24 -7.33
C LEU A 5 13.93 7.38 -6.32
N TRP A 6 15.13 7.56 -5.78
CA TRP A 6 15.44 8.67 -4.87
C TRP A 6 15.15 10.05 -5.48
N LYS A 7 15.58 10.28 -6.73
CA LYS A 7 15.35 11.56 -7.40
C LYS A 7 13.87 11.90 -7.57
N ILE A 8 13.02 10.92 -7.90
CA ILE A 8 11.59 11.19 -8.09
C ILE A 8 10.84 11.29 -6.76
N THR A 9 11.28 10.58 -5.71
CA THR A 9 10.68 10.69 -4.37
C THR A 9 11.01 12.02 -3.68
N GLU A 10 12.15 12.63 -4.02
CA GLU A 10 12.59 13.92 -3.46
C GLU A 10 12.07 15.12 -4.28
N SER A 11 11.48 14.87 -5.45
CA SER A 11 11.04 15.92 -6.36
C SER A 11 9.55 16.20 -6.18
N ASP A 12 9.21 17.48 -5.97
CA ASP A 12 7.81 17.94 -5.90
C ASP A 12 7.09 17.90 -7.26
N GLN A 13 7.78 17.49 -8.33
CA GLN A 13 7.19 17.35 -9.67
C GLN A 13 6.25 16.16 -9.79
N PHE A 14 6.36 15.19 -8.89
CA PHE A 14 5.57 13.96 -8.93
C PHE A 14 4.64 13.90 -7.73
N ARG A 15 3.34 13.81 -7.98
CA ARG A 15 2.34 13.67 -6.92
C ARG A 15 2.02 12.21 -6.62
N SER A 16 2.41 11.31 -7.52
CA SER A 16 2.13 9.88 -7.39
C SER A 16 3.03 9.14 -6.42
N ILE A 17 4.14 9.73 -5.98
CA ILE A 17 5.15 9.09 -5.14
C ILE A 17 5.74 10.07 -4.13
N TRP A 18 5.85 9.66 -2.87
CA TRP A 18 6.40 10.51 -1.80
C TRP A 18 6.95 9.68 -0.64
N TRP A 19 7.79 10.31 0.18
CA TRP A 19 8.22 9.74 1.46
C TRP A 19 7.09 9.81 2.49
N SER A 20 6.85 8.72 3.22
CA SER A 20 6.06 8.78 4.45
C SER A 20 6.75 9.67 5.49
N ASP A 21 6.00 10.25 6.42
CA ASP A 21 6.46 11.18 7.46
C ASP A 21 7.72 10.71 8.22
N GLY A 22 7.91 9.40 8.37
CA GLY A 22 9.10 8.82 9.00
C GLY A 22 10.31 8.58 8.09
N ARG A 23 10.25 8.91 6.79
CA ARG A 23 11.23 8.58 5.72
C ARG A 23 11.65 7.10 5.64
N LYS A 24 10.88 6.21 6.27
CA LYS A 24 11.14 4.76 6.30
C LYS A 24 10.47 4.02 5.13
N CYS A 25 9.40 4.60 4.59
CA CYS A 25 8.57 3.98 3.57
C CYS A 25 8.33 4.96 2.42
N VAL A 26 8.26 4.42 1.21
CA VAL A 26 7.83 5.15 0.02
C VAL A 26 6.35 4.83 -0.22
N ALA A 27 5.52 5.85 -0.27
CA ALA A 27 4.11 5.75 -0.62
C ALA A 27 3.95 5.98 -2.13
N ILE A 28 3.11 5.18 -2.78
CA ILE A 28 2.85 5.26 -4.22
C ILE A 28 1.35 5.15 -4.46
N ASN A 29 0.76 6.15 -5.11
CA ASN A 29 -0.56 6.04 -5.71
C ASN A 29 -0.42 5.31 -7.06
N GLU A 30 -0.83 4.05 -7.11
CA GLU A 30 -0.55 3.18 -8.24
C GLU A 30 -1.12 3.69 -9.58
N ASP A 31 -2.34 4.21 -9.59
CA ASP A 31 -2.99 4.63 -10.83
C ASP A 31 -2.38 5.92 -11.37
N LEU A 32 -2.15 6.91 -10.50
CA LEU A 32 -1.45 8.13 -10.89
C LEU A 32 0.01 7.86 -11.28
N PHE A 33 0.68 6.92 -10.61
CA PHE A 33 2.07 6.58 -10.91
C PHE A 33 2.23 5.95 -12.31
N LYS A 34 1.23 5.15 -12.72
CA LYS A 34 1.20 4.58 -14.08
C LYS A 34 1.15 5.67 -15.14
N GLU A 35 0.37 6.72 -14.94
CA GLU A 35 0.22 7.80 -15.92
C GLU A 35 1.40 8.79 -15.84
N GLU A 36 1.70 9.27 -14.63
CA GLU A 36 2.64 10.36 -14.39
C GLU A 36 4.10 9.94 -14.58
N VAL A 37 4.46 8.70 -14.24
CA VAL A 37 5.86 8.23 -14.25
C VAL A 37 6.08 7.13 -15.28
N LEU A 38 5.31 6.04 -15.23
CA LEU A 38 5.51 4.88 -16.12
C LEU A 38 4.97 5.11 -17.53
N GLY A 39 4.04 6.05 -17.70
CA GLY A 39 3.44 6.42 -18.98
C GLY A 39 4.34 7.30 -19.84
N ARG A 40 5.38 7.92 -19.26
CA ARG A 40 6.31 8.78 -19.99
C ARG A 40 7.16 7.98 -20.98
N ARG A 41 7.28 8.50 -22.20
CA ARG A 41 8.04 7.88 -23.30
C ARG A 41 9.15 8.79 -23.81
N GLY A 42 10.12 8.20 -24.50
CA GLY A 42 11.21 8.93 -25.15
C GLY A 42 12.10 9.66 -24.13
N PRO A 43 12.49 10.92 -24.40
CA PRO A 43 13.39 11.68 -23.52
C PRO A 43 12.88 11.88 -22.09
N PHE A 44 11.55 11.80 -21.89
CA PHE A 44 10.91 11.98 -20.59
C PHE A 44 10.75 10.68 -19.80
N GLN A 45 11.20 9.55 -20.35
CA GLN A 45 11.08 8.25 -19.71
C GLN A 45 11.97 8.18 -18.46
N VAL A 46 11.35 8.05 -17.29
CA VAL A 46 12.07 7.92 -16.02
C VAL A 46 12.64 6.52 -15.86
N PHE A 47 11.78 5.49 -15.94
CA PHE A 47 12.15 4.08 -15.84
C PHE A 47 12.02 3.38 -17.18
N THR A 48 12.91 2.41 -17.45
CA THR A 48 12.89 1.61 -18.67
C THR A 48 11.60 0.80 -18.84
N THR A 49 10.96 0.44 -17.72
CA THR A 49 9.68 -0.28 -17.74
C THR A 49 8.49 0.66 -17.66
N GLN A 50 7.40 0.26 -18.32
CA GLN A 50 6.09 0.92 -18.25
C GLN A 50 5.08 0.12 -17.42
N LYS A 51 5.48 -1.07 -16.96
CA LYS A 51 4.60 -2.00 -16.24
C LYS A 51 4.82 -1.89 -14.73
N MET A 52 3.75 -1.62 -13.99
CA MET A 52 3.80 -1.53 -12.53
C MET A 52 4.39 -2.80 -11.89
N LYS A 53 4.01 -4.00 -12.36
CA LYS A 53 4.58 -5.26 -11.87
C LYS A 53 6.10 -5.35 -12.01
N SER A 54 6.66 -4.83 -13.11
CA SER A 54 8.12 -4.83 -13.31
C SER A 54 8.81 -3.81 -12.42
N PHE A 55 8.16 -2.67 -12.16
CA PHE A 55 8.65 -1.68 -11.20
C PHE A 55 8.66 -2.25 -9.77
N LEU A 56 7.59 -2.93 -9.34
CA LEU A 56 7.54 -3.62 -8.04
C LEU A 56 8.60 -4.72 -7.93
N ARG A 57 8.87 -5.47 -9.02
CA ARG A 57 9.97 -6.44 -9.03
C ARG A 57 11.32 -5.77 -8.80
N GLN A 58 11.56 -4.60 -9.40
CA GLN A 58 12.80 -3.85 -9.13
C GLN A 58 12.87 -3.45 -7.65
N LEU A 59 11.79 -2.93 -7.06
CA LEU A 59 11.74 -2.63 -5.63
C LEU A 59 12.14 -3.84 -4.77
N ASN A 60 11.55 -5.01 -5.04
CA ASN A 60 11.88 -6.24 -4.31
C ASN A 60 13.36 -6.65 -4.46
N LEU A 61 13.94 -6.50 -5.65
CA LEU A 61 15.36 -6.80 -5.89
C LEU A 61 16.32 -5.88 -5.10
N TYR A 62 15.88 -4.67 -4.76
CA TYR A 62 16.65 -3.73 -3.94
C TYR A 62 16.22 -3.75 -2.46
N GLY A 63 15.51 -4.79 -2.02
CA GLY A 63 15.22 -5.02 -0.60
C GLY A 63 13.97 -4.30 -0.07
N PHE A 64 13.19 -3.64 -0.92
CA PHE A 64 11.90 -3.09 -0.50
C PHE A 64 10.87 -4.21 -0.33
N THR A 65 10.01 -4.07 0.66
CA THR A 65 8.86 -4.96 0.88
C THR A 65 7.57 -4.15 0.87
N LYS A 66 6.49 -4.73 0.33
CA LYS A 66 5.18 -4.08 0.33
C LYS A 66 4.59 -4.17 1.73
N VAL A 67 4.41 -3.03 2.38
CA VAL A 67 3.66 -2.95 3.64
C VAL A 67 2.17 -2.97 3.30
N GLN A 68 1.46 -4.01 3.73
CA GLN A 68 0.01 -3.94 3.78
C GLN A 68 -0.35 -3.05 4.97
N TRP A 69 -0.99 -1.92 4.72
CA TRP A 69 -1.73 -1.24 5.76
C TRP A 69 -2.90 -2.15 6.12
N ILE A 70 -2.66 -3.08 7.04
CA ILE A 70 -3.72 -3.72 7.77
C ILE A 70 -4.37 -2.55 8.48
N CYS A 71 -5.46 -2.03 7.91
CA CYS A 71 -6.42 -1.23 8.65
C CYS A 71 -6.62 -2.06 9.92
N GLN A 72 -6.13 -1.58 11.07
CA GLN A 72 -6.28 -2.32 12.32
C GLN A 72 -7.78 -2.50 12.45
N ARG A 73 -8.27 -3.69 12.07
CA ARG A 73 -9.64 -4.09 12.30
C ARG A 73 -9.74 -4.01 13.80
N SER A 74 -10.38 -2.96 14.29
CA SER A 74 -10.45 -2.61 15.69
C SER A 74 -10.86 -3.88 16.41
N ALA A 75 -9.89 -4.55 17.04
CA ALA A 75 -10.13 -5.75 17.80
C ALA A 75 -10.68 -5.31 19.15
N SER A 76 -11.89 -4.76 19.13
CA SER A 76 -12.75 -4.69 20.31
C SER A 76 -13.67 -5.92 20.28
N LEU A 77 -13.20 -6.95 20.99
CA LEU A 77 -13.79 -8.18 21.57
C LEU A 77 -15.28 -8.12 22.02
N PRO A 78 -15.93 -9.23 22.47
CA PRO A 78 -15.65 -10.67 22.34
C PRO A 78 -16.87 -11.50 21.83
N GLU A 79 -16.63 -12.77 21.48
CA GLU A 79 -17.68 -13.81 21.43
C GLU A 79 -18.36 -13.94 22.80
N LEU A 80 -19.68 -13.82 22.86
CA LEU A 80 -20.49 -14.32 23.97
C LEU A 80 -20.94 -15.75 23.63
N SER A 81 -20.10 -16.73 23.97
CA SER A 81 -20.52 -18.12 24.12
C SER A 81 -20.91 -18.38 25.57
N GLU A 82 -22.18 -18.72 25.82
CA GLU A 82 -22.67 -19.72 26.80
C GLU A 82 -24.21 -19.56 26.86
N ALA A 83 -25.00 -20.43 26.23
CA ALA A 83 -25.31 -21.80 26.61
C ALA A 83 -25.92 -21.94 28.03
N ALA A 84 -27.16 -22.43 28.04
CA ALA A 84 -27.92 -23.03 29.14
C ALA A 84 -28.60 -22.10 30.18
N ALA A 85 -29.93 -21.99 30.08
CA ALA A 85 -30.83 -22.58 31.09
C ALA A 85 -32.25 -22.72 30.52
N ALA A 86 -32.75 -23.94 30.61
CA ALA A 86 -34.10 -24.34 30.24
C ALA A 86 -35.15 -23.86 31.25
N SER A 87 -36.41 -23.83 30.77
CA SER A 87 -37.63 -24.21 31.51
C SER A 87 -38.14 -23.33 32.66
N ALA A 88 -39.24 -22.62 32.42
CA ALA A 88 -40.37 -22.36 33.34
C ALA A 88 -41.38 -21.42 32.62
N HIS A 89 -42.70 -21.45 32.73
CA HIS A 89 -43.70 -22.38 33.24
C HIS A 89 -45.06 -21.75 32.84
N SER A 90 -46.00 -22.55 32.34
CA SER A 90 -47.48 -22.47 32.34
C SER A 90 -48.26 -21.14 32.60
N GLN A 91 -49.30 -20.94 31.76
CA GLN A 91 -50.62 -20.29 31.98
C GLN A 91 -50.69 -18.78 32.32
N VAL A 92 -51.41 -18.01 31.50
CA VAL A 92 -52.87 -17.71 31.65
C VAL A 92 -53.48 -17.57 30.25
#